data_AF-A0A958US04-F1
#
_entry.id   AF-A0A958US04-F1
#
_cell.length_a   1.000
_cell.length_b   1.000
_cell.length_c   1.000
_cell.angle_alpha   90.00
_cell.angle_beta   90.00
_cell.angle_gamma   90.00
#
_symmetry.space_group_name_H-M   'P 1'
#
loop_
_entity.id
_entity.type
_entity.pdbx_description
1 polymer ?
#
loop_
_entity_poly.entity_id
_entity_poly.type
_entity_poly.pdbx_seq_one_letter_code
_entity_poly.pdbx_strand_id
1 'polypeptide(L)'
;MEQKKFDFNSLIGFLLIGGILIWMLYLNKPTEEELQAEKAKTEAAAKQEAEAAKTAEEVTLAQATSDSMTVKGDSLAFEQLKNKLGSFAYSGTLPSATEGTTVLENDVLYLEVSNKGGYINEALLKNFTKYDSVPIYLIKDGTASLNLQFTSENRTLNSQDLYFEPTLSKNGEDQVLSMKLKTSENGFIEYRYTLHPGEYMMDFSINSQGLDGIINTSQPMYLDWQLKGYRHA
;
A
#
# COMPACT_ATOMS: atom_id res chain seq x y z
N MET A 1 -18.57 19.03 -61.48
CA MET A 1 -19.01 17.94 -60.59
C MET A 1 -18.91 16.65 -61.40
N GLU A 2 -17.90 15.82 -61.13
CA GLU A 2 -17.71 14.54 -61.82
C GLU A 2 -18.61 13.47 -61.19
N GLN A 3 -19.43 12.81 -62.02
CA GLN A 3 -20.24 11.69 -61.58
C GLN A 3 -19.34 10.45 -61.46
N LYS A 4 -19.11 9.97 -60.24
CA LYS A 4 -18.46 8.66 -60.00
C LYS A 4 -19.39 7.56 -60.53
N LYS A 5 -19.05 6.97 -61.67
CA LYS A 5 -19.68 5.73 -62.14
C LYS A 5 -19.33 4.62 -61.16
N PHE A 6 -20.35 3.94 -60.66
CA PHE A 6 -20.25 2.84 -59.73
C PHE A 6 -19.39 1.71 -60.33
N ASP A 7 -18.30 1.33 -59.64
CA ASP A 7 -17.38 0.29 -60.10
C ASP A 7 -17.85 -1.08 -59.60
N PHE A 8 -18.57 -1.79 -60.46
CA PHE A 8 -19.09 -3.14 -60.18
C PHE A 8 -17.98 -4.16 -59.87
N ASN A 9 -16.77 -3.96 -60.42
CA ASN A 9 -15.64 -4.86 -60.14
C ASN A 9 -15.08 -4.61 -58.73
N SER A 10 -15.10 -3.36 -58.26
CA SER A 10 -14.74 -3.01 -56.88
C SER A 10 -15.75 -3.57 -55.86
N LEU A 11 -17.05 -3.54 -56.18
CA LEU A 11 -18.10 -4.13 -55.33
C LEU A 11 -17.95 -5.66 -55.19
N ILE A 12 -17.67 -6.35 -56.29
CA ILE A 12 -17.43 -7.80 -56.31
C ILE A 12 -16.18 -8.15 -55.50
N GLY A 13 -15.11 -7.35 -55.60
CA GLY A 13 -13.91 -7.50 -54.78
C GLY A 13 -14.19 -7.37 -53.28
N PHE A 14 -15.01 -6.39 -52.88
CA PHE A 14 -15.36 -6.20 -51.47
C PHE A 14 -16.23 -7.33 -50.91
N LEU A 15 -17.14 -7.89 -51.72
CA LEU A 15 -17.93 -9.08 -51.37
C LEU A 15 -17.07 -10.34 -51.20
N LEU A 16 -16.06 -10.52 -52.06
CA LEU A 16 -15.12 -11.65 -51.94
C LEU A 16 -14.23 -11.52 -50.71
N ILE A 17 -13.71 -10.32 -50.42
CA ILE A 17 -12.94 -10.07 -49.20
C ILE A 17 -13.80 -10.29 -47.95
N GLY A 18 -15.04 -9.81 -47.95
CA GLY A 18 -15.99 -10.06 -46.85
C GLY A 18 -16.27 -11.55 -46.65
N GLY A 19 -16.45 -12.31 -47.74
CA GLY A 19 -16.64 -13.76 -47.67
C GLY A 19 -15.42 -14.50 -47.10
N ILE A 20 -14.21 -14.11 -47.50
CA ILE A 20 -12.95 -14.70 -46.99
C ILE A 20 -12.77 -14.38 -45.50
N LEU A 21 -13.11 -13.17 -45.04
CA LEU A 21 -13.01 -12.80 -43.63
C LEU A 21 -14.01 -13.56 -42.75
N ILE A 22 -15.24 -13.77 -43.22
CA ILE A 22 -16.23 -14.59 -42.51
C ILE A 22 -15.79 -16.06 -42.47
N TRP A 23 -15.22 -16.57 -43.57
CA TRP A 23 -14.66 -17.91 -43.63
C TRP A 23 -13.47 -18.08 -42.67
N MET A 24 -12.58 -17.10 -42.59
CA MET A 24 -11.45 -17.06 -41.65
C MET A 24 -11.92 -17.03 -40.19
N LEU A 25 -12.95 -16.23 -39.88
CA LEU A 25 -13.56 -16.20 -38.54
C LEU A 25 -14.21 -17.53 -38.16
N TYR A 26 -14.74 -18.27 -39.12
CA TYR A 26 -15.32 -19.59 -38.87
C TYR A 26 -14.25 -20.66 -38.61
N LEU A 27 -13.10 -20.58 -39.29
CA LEU A 27 -11.94 -21.45 -39.08
C LEU A 27 -11.18 -21.15 -37.78
N ASN A 28 -11.16 -19.90 -37.33
CA ASN A 28 -10.45 -19.47 -36.12
C ASN A 28 -11.34 -19.46 -34.85
N LYS A 29 -12.46 -20.18 -34.85
CA LYS A 29 -13.24 -20.37 -33.62
C LYS A 29 -12.45 -21.25 -32.66
N PRO A 30 -12.18 -20.80 -31.42
CA PRO A 30 -11.48 -21.62 -30.44
C PRO A 30 -12.31 -22.87 -30.15
N THR A 31 -11.62 -24.02 -30.15
CA THR A 31 -12.23 -25.33 -29.93
C THR A 31 -12.73 -25.44 -28.49
N GLU A 32 -13.82 -26.17 -28.26
CA GLU A 32 -14.48 -26.26 -26.94
C GLU A 32 -13.52 -26.80 -25.85
N GLU A 33 -12.55 -27.63 -26.23
CA GLU A 33 -11.47 -28.11 -25.37
C GLU A 33 -10.47 -27.01 -24.95
N GLU A 34 -10.16 -26.03 -25.80
CA GLU A 34 -9.27 -24.92 -25.46
C GLU A 34 -9.97 -23.92 -24.52
N LEU A 35 -11.27 -23.68 -24.74
CA LEU A 35 -12.09 -22.84 -23.87
C LEU A 35 -12.30 -23.50 -22.50
N GLN A 36 -12.40 -24.83 -22.44
CA GLN A 36 -12.40 -25.57 -21.19
C GLN A 36 -11.03 -25.63 -20.53
N ALA A 37 -9.93 -25.71 -21.29
CA ALA A 37 -8.58 -25.65 -20.74
C ALA A 37 -8.24 -24.27 -20.16
N GLU A 38 -8.74 -23.19 -20.76
CA GLU A 38 -8.58 -21.83 -20.24
C GLU A 38 -9.45 -21.60 -18.99
N LYS A 39 -10.68 -22.13 -18.96
CA LYS A 39 -11.54 -22.17 -17.75
C LYS A 39 -10.92 -23.03 -16.65
N ALA A 40 -10.34 -24.17 -16.98
CA ALA A 40 -9.65 -25.03 -16.01
C ALA A 40 -8.37 -24.39 -15.48
N LYS A 41 -7.65 -23.60 -16.29
CA LYS A 41 -6.49 -22.81 -15.84
C LYS A 41 -6.89 -21.66 -14.92
N THR A 42 -8.00 -20.96 -15.21
CA THR A 42 -8.52 -19.89 -14.35
C THR A 42 -9.15 -20.44 -13.06
N GLU A 43 -9.82 -21.59 -13.11
CA GLU A 43 -10.32 -22.28 -11.92
C GLU A 43 -9.20 -22.94 -11.09
N ALA A 44 -8.11 -23.42 -11.71
CA ALA A 44 -6.93 -23.92 -11.00
C ALA A 44 -6.13 -22.78 -10.35
N ALA A 45 -6.04 -21.61 -10.98
CA ALA A 45 -5.46 -20.41 -10.37
C ALA A 45 -6.31 -19.92 -9.18
N ALA A 46 -7.64 -19.91 -9.31
CA ALA A 46 -8.56 -19.58 -8.22
C ALA A 46 -8.55 -20.62 -7.08
N LYS A 47 -8.32 -21.91 -7.40
CA LYS A 47 -8.13 -22.96 -6.38
C LYS A 47 -6.76 -22.89 -5.72
N GLN A 48 -5.70 -22.49 -6.43
CA GLN A 48 -4.39 -22.23 -5.82
C GLN A 48 -4.41 -20.99 -4.91
N GLU A 49 -5.16 -19.94 -5.23
CA GLU A 49 -5.44 -18.83 -4.29
C GLU A 49 -6.29 -19.28 -3.10
N ALA A 50 -7.27 -20.17 -3.30
CA ALA A 50 -8.11 -20.70 -2.21
C ALA A 50 -7.43 -21.78 -1.35
N GLU A 51 -6.43 -22.50 -1.87
CA GLU A 51 -5.61 -23.48 -1.12
C GLU A 51 -4.40 -22.82 -0.46
N ALA A 52 -3.82 -21.75 -1.04
CA ALA A 52 -2.88 -20.88 -0.34
C ALA A 52 -3.54 -20.15 0.86
N ALA A 53 -4.86 -19.93 0.81
CA ALA A 53 -5.66 -19.44 1.92
C ALA A 53 -6.12 -20.54 2.92
N LYS A 54 -5.79 -21.82 2.70
CA LYS A 54 -6.18 -22.94 3.57
C LYS A 54 -5.01 -23.75 4.15
N THR A 55 -3.76 -23.34 3.89
CA THR A 55 -2.56 -23.81 4.61
C THR A 55 -1.80 -22.63 5.22
N ALA A 56 -2.55 -21.68 5.75
CA ALA A 56 -2.12 -20.88 6.87
C ALA A 56 -3.21 -21.07 7.94
N GLU A 57 -2.94 -21.89 8.96
CA GLU A 57 -3.49 -21.60 10.28
C GLU A 57 -2.87 -20.28 10.74
N GLU A 58 -3.27 -19.19 10.09
CA GLU A 58 -3.11 -17.85 10.61
C GLU A 58 -4.28 -17.68 11.56
N VAL A 59 -4.01 -17.89 12.85
CA VAL A 59 -4.76 -17.22 13.90
C VAL A 59 -4.70 -15.74 13.55
N THR A 60 -5.76 -15.24 12.92
CA THR A 60 -5.87 -13.85 12.50
C THR A 60 -5.58 -12.95 13.70
N LEU A 61 -4.62 -12.04 13.54
CA LEU A 61 -4.22 -11.05 14.55
C LEU A 61 -5.40 -10.18 15.05
N ALA A 62 -6.52 -10.16 14.31
CA ALA A 62 -7.77 -9.51 14.72
C ALA A 62 -8.40 -10.13 15.98
N GLN A 63 -8.17 -11.43 16.27
CA GLN A 63 -8.58 -12.04 17.54
C GLN A 63 -7.57 -11.79 18.68
N ALA A 64 -6.30 -11.48 18.37
CA ALA A 64 -5.31 -11.11 19.38
C ALA A 64 -5.42 -9.64 19.84
N THR A 65 -5.96 -8.75 19.01
CA THR A 65 -6.18 -7.33 19.38
C THR A 65 -7.50 -7.07 20.11
N SER A 66 -8.43 -8.04 20.16
CA SER A 66 -9.66 -7.90 20.95
C SER A 66 -9.51 -8.39 22.40
N ASP A 67 -8.49 -9.19 22.70
CA ASP A 67 -8.15 -9.63 24.07
C ASP A 67 -6.93 -8.88 24.68
N SER A 68 -6.35 -7.93 23.94
CA SER A 68 -5.22 -7.12 24.39
C SER A 68 -5.64 -5.74 24.92
N MET A 69 -6.88 -5.60 25.40
CA MET A 69 -7.31 -4.41 26.15
C MET A 69 -6.90 -4.42 27.64
N THR A 70 -5.94 -5.28 28.00
CA THR A 70 -5.22 -5.24 29.29
C THR A 70 -3.75 -5.66 29.12
N VAL A 71 -2.98 -5.00 28.26
CA VAL A 71 -1.52 -5.22 28.21
C VAL A 71 -0.84 -4.45 29.35
N LYS A 72 -0.97 -5.00 30.54
CA LYS A 72 0.02 -4.90 31.62
C LYS A 72 0.44 -6.34 31.96
N GLY A 73 1.47 -6.85 31.29
CA GLY A 73 2.28 -7.94 31.84
C GLY A 73 1.93 -9.39 31.47
N ASP A 74 1.34 -9.69 30.31
CA ASP A 74 1.31 -11.08 29.84
C ASP A 74 2.67 -11.46 29.21
N SER A 75 3.52 -12.12 29.99
CA SER A 75 4.85 -12.57 29.57
C SER A 75 4.81 -13.49 28.33
N LEU A 76 3.70 -14.18 28.07
CA LEU A 76 3.59 -15.10 26.93
C LEU A 76 3.40 -14.36 25.61
N ALA A 77 2.54 -13.35 25.59
CA ALA A 77 2.27 -12.53 24.40
C ALA A 77 3.53 -11.78 23.94
N PHE A 78 4.32 -11.26 24.88
CA PHE A 78 5.57 -10.58 24.57
C PHE A 78 6.62 -11.53 23.96
N GLU A 79 6.79 -12.73 24.52
CA GLU A 79 7.73 -13.73 23.96
C GLU A 79 7.32 -14.18 22.56
N GLN A 80 6.01 -14.33 22.29
CA GLN A 80 5.51 -14.61 20.94
C GLN A 80 5.84 -13.48 19.95
N LEU A 81 5.61 -12.23 20.37
CA LEU A 81 5.94 -11.05 19.56
C LEU A 81 7.44 -10.97 19.27
N LYS A 82 8.27 -11.21 20.28
CA LYS A 82 9.74 -11.27 20.15
C LYS A 82 10.20 -12.37 19.21
N ASN A 83 9.58 -13.53 19.24
CA ASN A 83 9.89 -14.60 18.29
C ASN A 83 9.59 -14.20 16.83
N LYS A 84 8.50 -13.45 16.60
CA LYS A 84 8.07 -13.00 15.28
C LYS A 84 8.85 -11.79 14.76
N LEU A 85 9.14 -10.81 15.62
CA LEU A 85 9.69 -9.51 15.22
C LEU A 85 11.14 -9.26 15.66
N GLY A 86 11.71 -10.15 16.48
CA GLY A 86 13.03 -9.95 17.07
C GLY A 86 13.06 -8.67 17.91
N SER A 87 14.11 -7.89 17.73
CA SER A 87 14.34 -6.61 18.41
C SER A 87 13.22 -5.59 18.17
N PHE A 88 12.54 -5.64 17.02
CA PHE A 88 11.41 -4.76 16.72
C PHE A 88 10.14 -5.08 17.52
N ALA A 89 10.11 -6.18 18.28
CA ALA A 89 9.02 -6.43 19.22
C ALA A 89 8.90 -5.34 20.29
N TYR A 90 9.99 -4.60 20.57
CA TYR A 90 9.96 -3.45 21.46
C TYR A 90 8.95 -2.39 21.01
N SER A 91 8.78 -2.13 19.70
CA SER A 91 7.80 -1.14 19.26
C SER A 91 6.36 -1.55 19.58
N GLY A 92 6.08 -2.84 19.64
CA GLY A 92 4.77 -3.38 20.01
C GLY A 92 4.46 -3.33 21.51
N THR A 93 5.41 -2.95 22.37
CA THR A 93 5.16 -2.74 23.81
C THR A 93 4.92 -1.28 24.17
N LEU A 94 5.14 -0.36 23.23
CA LEU A 94 4.95 1.06 23.43
C LEU A 94 3.45 1.41 23.49
N PRO A 95 3.06 2.49 24.19
CA PRO A 95 1.67 2.96 24.21
C PRO A 95 1.11 3.26 22.82
N SER A 96 1.96 3.61 21.86
CA SER A 96 1.58 3.88 20.47
C SER A 96 1.28 2.62 19.65
N ALA A 97 1.48 1.41 20.20
CA ALA A 97 1.21 0.13 19.55
C ALA A 97 -0.29 -0.22 19.46
N THR A 98 -1.06 0.72 18.93
CA THR A 98 -2.51 0.67 18.75
C THR A 98 -2.87 1.32 17.41
N GLU A 99 -4.10 1.10 16.92
CA GLU A 99 -4.63 1.68 15.68
C GLU A 99 -4.95 3.19 15.83
N GLY A 100 -3.98 3.97 16.27
CA GLY A 100 -4.06 5.42 16.48
C GLY A 100 -3.40 6.22 15.35
N THR A 101 -3.66 7.53 15.33
CA THR A 101 -3.15 8.44 14.31
C THR A 101 -2.64 9.75 14.93
N THR A 102 -1.78 10.45 14.21
CA THR A 102 -1.26 11.77 14.59
C THR A 102 -1.51 12.76 13.46
N VAL A 103 -2.01 13.95 13.82
CA VAL A 103 -2.27 15.04 12.88
C VAL A 103 -1.01 15.88 12.67
N LEU A 104 -0.70 16.19 11.41
CA LEU A 104 0.33 17.13 10.96
C LEU A 104 -0.31 18.10 9.97
N GLU A 105 -0.31 19.41 10.25
CA GLU A 105 -1.06 20.35 9.42
C GLU A 105 -0.47 21.77 9.38
N ASN A 106 -0.74 22.49 8.29
CA ASN A 106 -0.48 23.92 8.16
C ASN A 106 -1.76 24.64 7.66
N ASP A 107 -1.65 25.87 7.18
CA ASP A 107 -2.80 26.67 6.73
C ASP A 107 -3.51 26.10 5.48
N VAL A 108 -2.84 25.24 4.71
CA VAL A 108 -3.32 24.79 3.39
C VAL A 108 -3.50 23.27 3.27
N LEU A 109 -2.81 22.49 4.09
CA LEU A 109 -2.76 21.03 4.05
C LEU A 109 -3.02 20.44 5.45
N TYR A 110 -3.88 19.42 5.50
CA TYR A 110 -4.09 18.57 6.68
C TYR A 110 -3.64 17.15 6.34
N LEU A 111 -2.79 16.57 7.19
CA LEU A 111 -2.35 15.19 7.09
C LEU A 111 -2.68 14.45 8.37
N GLU A 112 -3.12 13.22 8.23
CA GLU A 112 -3.25 12.26 9.32
C GLU A 112 -2.30 11.10 9.04
N VAL A 113 -1.50 10.73 10.04
CA VAL A 113 -0.43 9.73 9.93
C VAL A 113 -0.69 8.60 10.92
N SER A 114 -0.76 7.37 10.41
CA SER A 114 -1.05 6.18 11.20
C SER A 114 0.14 5.74 12.02
N ASN A 115 -0.08 5.37 13.29
CA ASN A 115 0.94 4.73 14.13
C ASN A 115 1.36 3.40 13.50
N LYS A 116 0.42 2.64 12.94
CA LYS A 116 0.73 1.42 12.20
C LYS A 116 1.22 1.78 10.79
N GLY A 117 2.40 1.27 10.43
CA GLY A 117 3.06 1.60 9.17
C GLY A 117 3.75 2.96 9.15
N GLY A 118 3.44 3.85 10.09
CA GLY A 118 4.09 5.16 10.21
C GLY A 118 3.77 6.11 9.04
N TYR A 119 2.73 5.84 8.25
CA TYR A 119 2.47 6.50 6.96
C TYR A 119 1.12 7.22 6.91
N ILE A 120 0.98 8.15 5.95
CA ILE A 120 -0.19 9.00 5.78
C ILE A 120 -1.41 8.17 5.41
N ASN A 121 -2.48 8.25 6.20
CA ASN A 121 -3.76 7.61 5.92
C ASN A 121 -4.79 8.58 5.31
N GLU A 122 -4.68 9.88 5.61
CA GLU A 122 -5.53 10.93 5.06
C GLU A 122 -4.70 12.18 4.71
N ALA A 123 -4.95 12.74 3.53
CA ALA A 123 -4.37 14.02 3.10
C ALA A 123 -5.45 14.90 2.49
N LEU A 124 -5.76 16.02 3.14
CA LEU A 124 -6.84 16.95 2.80
C LEU A 124 -6.29 18.31 2.41
N LEU A 125 -6.76 18.83 1.27
CA LEU A 125 -6.52 20.20 0.83
C LEU A 125 -7.55 21.14 1.47
N LYS A 126 -7.14 21.88 2.51
CA LYS A 126 -8.06 22.66 3.36
C LYS A 126 -8.86 23.73 2.61
N ASN A 127 -8.24 24.37 1.63
CA ASN A 127 -8.80 25.50 0.90
C ASN A 127 -9.45 25.12 -0.44
N PHE A 128 -9.65 23.82 -0.69
CA PHE A 128 -10.20 23.34 -1.94
C PHE A 128 -11.41 22.43 -1.72
N THR A 129 -12.46 22.72 -2.48
CA THR A 129 -13.62 21.86 -2.63
C THR A 129 -13.87 21.60 -4.11
N LYS A 130 -14.56 20.51 -4.41
CA LYS A 130 -15.13 20.25 -5.72
C LYS A 130 -16.25 21.25 -6.03
N TYR A 131 -16.79 21.19 -7.26
CA TYR A 131 -17.89 22.05 -7.71
C TYR A 131 -19.16 21.90 -6.84
N ASP A 132 -19.33 20.74 -6.20
CA ASP A 132 -20.44 20.40 -5.30
C ASP A 132 -20.13 20.68 -3.83
N SER A 133 -19.07 21.45 -3.54
CA SER A 133 -18.60 21.80 -2.18
C SER A 133 -18.07 20.62 -1.35
N VAL A 134 -17.79 19.46 -1.95
CA VAL A 134 -17.14 18.34 -1.26
C VAL A 134 -15.63 18.59 -1.10
N PRO A 135 -15.02 18.39 0.09
CA PRO A 135 -13.58 18.56 0.29
C PRO A 135 -12.72 17.68 -0.63
N ILE A 136 -11.55 18.18 -1.01
CA ILE A 136 -10.60 17.43 -1.86
C ILE A 136 -9.59 16.67 -1.00
N TYR A 137 -9.68 15.35 -1.05
CA TYR A 137 -8.70 14.43 -0.47
C TYR A 137 -7.75 13.92 -1.55
N LEU A 138 -6.44 14.02 -1.28
CA LEU A 138 -5.39 13.41 -2.10
C LEU A 138 -5.17 11.95 -1.73
N ILE A 139 -5.26 11.66 -0.44
CA ILE A 139 -5.14 10.32 0.14
C ILE A 139 -6.34 10.14 1.09
N LYS A 140 -7.06 9.03 0.94
CA LYS A 140 -8.13 8.57 1.82
C LYS A 140 -8.44 7.10 1.56
N ASP A 141 -9.10 6.40 2.47
CA ASP A 141 -9.64 5.05 2.27
C ASP A 141 -8.62 4.02 1.74
N GLY A 142 -7.38 4.09 2.24
CA GLY A 142 -6.31 3.15 1.86
C GLY A 142 -5.79 3.33 0.43
N THR A 143 -5.95 4.51 -0.18
CA THR A 143 -5.44 4.80 -1.53
C THR A 143 -3.93 4.99 -1.61
N ALA A 144 -3.23 5.06 -0.47
CA ALA A 144 -1.78 5.14 -0.46
C ALA A 144 -1.18 4.15 0.56
N SER A 145 -0.02 3.60 0.22
CA SER A 145 0.75 2.74 1.10
C SER A 145 2.24 3.00 0.93
N LEU A 146 2.99 2.80 2.02
CA LEU A 146 4.43 2.84 2.04
C LEU A 146 4.93 1.67 2.86
N ASN A 147 5.75 0.82 2.25
CA ASN A 147 6.35 -0.32 2.91
C ASN A 147 7.86 -0.32 2.70
N LEU A 148 8.60 -0.24 3.81
CA LEU A 148 10.01 -0.57 3.83
C LEU A 148 10.15 -2.02 4.27
N GLN A 149 10.56 -2.87 3.32
CA GLN A 149 10.92 -4.25 3.59
C GLN A 149 12.42 -4.35 3.87
N PHE A 150 12.76 -4.99 4.99
CA PHE A 150 14.15 -5.15 5.42
C PHE A 150 14.35 -6.47 6.18
N THR A 151 15.58 -6.96 6.20
CA THR A 151 15.94 -8.16 6.97
C THR A 151 16.52 -7.77 8.32
N SER A 152 15.98 -8.36 9.40
CA SER A 152 16.44 -8.19 10.78
C SER A 152 16.52 -9.55 11.45
N GLU A 153 17.67 -9.91 12.03
CA GLU A 153 17.84 -11.17 12.78
C GLU A 153 17.26 -12.42 12.07
N ASN A 154 17.61 -12.60 10.78
CA ASN A 154 17.12 -13.69 9.90
C ASN A 154 15.61 -13.68 9.62
N ARG A 155 14.94 -12.54 9.76
CA ARG A 155 13.51 -12.35 9.49
C ARG A 155 13.33 -11.23 8.48
N THR A 156 12.41 -11.42 7.54
CA THR A 156 11.96 -10.33 6.66
C THR A 156 10.81 -9.61 7.35
N LEU A 157 10.99 -8.32 7.60
CA LEU A 157 10.00 -7.46 8.22
C LEU A 157 9.51 -6.42 7.22
N ASN A 158 8.25 -6.03 7.34
CA ASN A 158 7.60 -5.00 6.55
C ASN A 158 7.18 -3.88 7.49
N SER A 159 7.61 -2.65 7.22
CA SER A 159 7.29 -1.51 8.09
C SER A 159 5.79 -1.28 8.21
N GLN A 160 5.02 -1.55 7.16
CA GLN A 160 3.57 -1.33 7.12
C GLN A 160 2.80 -2.15 8.19
N ASP A 161 3.39 -3.24 8.66
CA ASP A 161 2.79 -4.15 9.65
C ASP A 161 3.22 -3.82 11.09
N LEU A 162 4.10 -2.83 11.27
CA LEU A 162 4.72 -2.49 12.55
C LEU A 162 4.22 -1.15 13.08
N TYR A 163 4.29 -0.99 14.41
CA TYR A 163 3.88 0.25 15.07
C TYR A 163 5.07 1.21 15.23
N PHE A 164 4.80 2.47 14.95
CA PHE A 164 5.69 3.60 15.10
C PHE A 164 5.21 4.46 16.29
N GLU A 165 6.16 5.07 16.99
CA GLU A 165 5.91 6.05 18.03
C GLU A 165 5.97 7.46 17.44
N PRO A 166 4.88 8.24 17.50
CA PRO A 166 4.85 9.60 16.99
C PRO A 166 5.51 10.59 17.96
N THR A 167 6.19 11.60 17.43
CA THR A 167 6.64 12.78 18.17
C THR A 167 6.47 14.00 17.29
N LEU A 168 5.58 14.91 17.69
CA LEU A 168 5.37 16.18 17.01
C LEU A 168 6.25 17.27 17.62
N SER A 169 6.88 18.07 16.77
CA SER A 169 7.77 19.15 17.16
C SER A 169 7.72 20.30 16.16
N LYS A 170 8.36 21.41 16.50
CA LYS A 170 8.55 22.55 15.59
C LYS A 170 10.05 22.78 15.36
N ASN A 171 10.40 23.14 14.14
CA ASN A 171 11.74 23.61 13.78
C ASN A 171 11.61 24.99 13.12
N GLY A 172 11.76 26.05 13.91
CA GLY A 172 11.35 27.38 13.46
C GLY A 172 9.84 27.43 13.23
N GLU A 173 9.43 27.73 11.99
CA GLU A 173 8.02 27.78 11.58
C GLU A 173 7.50 26.45 11.06
N ASP A 174 8.40 25.49 10.76
CA ASP A 174 8.03 24.19 10.23
C ASP A 174 7.41 23.30 11.31
N GLN A 175 6.37 22.56 10.93
CA GLN A 175 5.91 21.43 11.74
C GLN A 175 6.68 20.17 11.34
N VAL A 176 7.16 19.44 12.34
CA VAL A 176 7.91 18.20 12.14
C VAL A 176 7.22 17.08 12.89
N LEU A 177 6.83 16.03 12.18
CA LEU A 177 6.40 14.77 12.77
C LEU A 177 7.48 13.70 12.56
N SER A 178 8.01 13.19 13.67
CA SER A 178 8.92 12.04 13.70
C SER A 178 8.11 10.80 14.08
N MET A 179 7.99 9.84 13.17
CA MET A 179 7.43 8.51 13.45
C MET A 179 8.60 7.54 13.62
N LYS A 180 8.77 6.96 14.82
CA LYS A 180 9.90 6.05 15.11
C LYS A 180 9.46 4.60 15.31
N LEU A 181 9.95 3.73 14.45
CA LEU A 181 9.88 2.28 14.63
C LEU A 181 11.07 1.83 15.49
N LYS A 182 10.83 1.65 16.78
CA LYS A 182 11.87 1.43 17.79
C LYS A 182 12.21 -0.05 18.01
N THR A 183 13.50 -0.33 18.20
CA THR A 183 14.05 -1.60 18.71
C THR A 183 14.49 -1.50 20.18
N SER A 184 14.70 -0.26 20.65
CA SER A 184 15.01 0.12 22.03
C SER A 184 14.75 1.62 22.20
N GLU A 185 15.08 2.19 23.36
CA GLU A 185 15.00 3.64 23.59
C GLU A 185 15.80 4.46 22.55
N ASN A 186 16.96 3.96 22.12
CA ASN A 186 17.90 4.68 21.25
C ASN A 186 18.07 4.05 19.85
N GLY A 187 17.46 2.89 19.62
CA GLY A 187 17.54 2.17 18.35
C GLY A 187 16.23 2.30 17.58
N PHE A 188 16.26 2.85 16.36
CA PHE A 188 15.05 3.04 15.55
C PHE A 188 15.29 3.26 14.06
N ILE A 189 14.26 2.99 13.27
CA ILE A 189 14.03 3.60 11.96
C ILE A 189 13.06 4.76 12.16
N GLU A 190 13.33 5.93 11.59
CA GLU A 190 12.49 7.14 11.67
C GLU A 190 11.96 7.51 10.29
N TYR A 191 10.64 7.67 10.20
CA TYR A 191 9.98 8.40 9.12
C TYR A 191 9.76 9.82 9.59
N ARG A 192 10.48 10.76 8.98
CA ARG A 192 10.42 12.17 9.34
C ARG A 192 9.68 12.95 8.28
N TYR A 193 8.60 13.57 8.69
CA TYR A 193 7.75 14.45 7.91
C TYR A 193 8.02 15.90 8.32
N THR A 194 8.30 16.77 7.35
CA THR A 194 8.45 18.22 7.61
C THR A 194 7.49 18.98 6.72
N LEU A 195 6.62 19.76 7.34
CA LEU A 195 5.61 20.57 6.67
C LEU A 195 5.92 22.06 6.89
N HIS A 196 6.21 22.74 5.78
CA HIS A 196 6.52 24.17 5.76
C HIS A 196 5.23 25.01 5.85
N PRO A 197 5.27 26.22 6.42
CA PRO A 197 4.11 27.10 6.49
C PRO A 197 3.60 27.49 5.09
N GLY A 198 2.29 27.35 4.86
CA GLY A 198 1.64 27.76 3.61
C GLY A 198 1.95 26.89 2.38
N GLU A 199 2.74 25.82 2.51
CA GLU A 199 3.11 24.96 1.40
C GLU A 199 2.24 23.69 1.30
N TYR A 200 1.98 23.23 0.07
CA TYR A 200 1.33 21.96 -0.20
C TYR A 200 2.31 20.78 -0.29
N MET A 201 3.60 21.07 -0.45
CA MET A 201 4.65 20.08 -0.47
C MET A 201 5.15 19.82 0.95
N MET A 202 5.61 18.60 1.19
CA MET A 202 6.12 18.16 2.48
C MET A 202 7.40 17.36 2.23
N ASP A 203 8.41 17.61 3.03
CA ASP A 203 9.63 16.81 2.99
C ASP A 203 9.42 15.50 3.73
N PHE A 204 9.96 14.43 3.15
CA PHE A 204 9.98 13.11 3.73
C PHE A 204 11.39 12.54 3.70
N SER A 205 11.87 12.05 4.85
CA SER A 205 13.15 11.36 4.95
C SER A 205 13.05 10.12 5.82
N ILE A 206 13.82 9.09 5.49
CA ILE A 206 13.99 7.88 6.31
C ILE A 206 15.37 7.94 6.96
N ASN A 207 15.41 7.95 8.29
CA ASN A 207 16.65 7.93 9.07
C ASN A 207 16.74 6.64 9.87
N SER A 208 17.95 6.22 10.22
CA SER A 208 18.17 5.11 11.15
C SER A 208 19.23 5.47 12.18
N GLN A 209 19.04 4.96 13.40
CA GLN A 209 19.97 5.17 14.50
C GLN A 209 20.04 3.91 15.37
N GLY A 210 21.24 3.50 15.77
CA GLY A 210 21.42 2.43 16.76
C GLY A 210 20.94 1.04 16.32
N LEU A 211 21.01 0.74 15.01
CA LEU A 211 20.55 -0.54 14.44
C LEU A 211 21.71 -1.47 14.02
N ASP A 212 22.93 -1.17 14.48
CA ASP A 212 24.09 -2.02 14.23
C ASP A 212 23.87 -3.43 14.81
N GLY A 213 24.15 -4.45 14.01
CA GLY A 213 23.88 -5.85 14.36
C GLY A 213 22.40 -6.25 14.43
N ILE A 214 21.44 -5.32 14.26
CA ILE A 214 20.00 -5.62 14.26
C ILE A 214 19.52 -5.81 12.81
N ILE A 215 19.73 -4.81 11.97
CA ILE A 215 19.39 -4.87 10.54
C ILE A 215 20.55 -5.51 9.77
N ASN A 216 20.21 -6.46 8.90
CA ASN A 216 21.18 -7.06 7.99
C ASN A 216 21.39 -6.16 6.76
N THR A 217 22.41 -5.32 6.81
CA THR A 217 22.79 -4.43 5.70
C THR A 217 23.47 -5.14 4.52
N SER A 218 23.72 -6.45 4.63
CA SER A 218 24.23 -7.24 3.50
C SER A 218 23.12 -7.69 2.54
N GLN A 219 21.86 -7.57 2.98
CA GLN A 219 20.67 -7.81 2.16
C GLN A 219 20.08 -6.48 1.70
N PRO A 220 19.52 -6.40 0.48
CA PRO A 220 18.87 -5.19 0.00
C PRO A 220 17.63 -4.88 0.84
N MET A 221 17.38 -3.59 1.03
CA MET A 221 16.12 -3.06 1.54
C MET A 221 15.25 -2.62 0.36
N TYR A 222 13.96 -2.92 0.40
CA TYR A 222 13.02 -2.54 -0.66
C TYR A 222 12.03 -1.53 -0.12
N LEU A 223 11.87 -0.43 -0.85
CA LEU A 223 10.82 0.56 -0.60
C LEU A 223 9.73 0.38 -1.65
N ASP A 224 8.56 -0.06 -1.23
CA ASP A 224 7.36 -0.10 -2.06
C ASP A 224 6.48 1.09 -1.69
N TRP A 225 6.19 1.94 -2.68
CA TRP A 225 5.36 3.12 -2.53
C TRP A 225 4.26 3.08 -3.59
N GLN A 226 3.01 3.10 -3.13
CA GLN A 226 1.84 3.01 -4.00
C GLN A 226 0.89 4.16 -3.73
N LEU A 227 0.36 4.73 -4.81
CA LEU A 227 -0.68 5.75 -4.76
C LEU A 227 -1.72 5.48 -5.85
N LYS A 228 -2.95 5.22 -5.43
CA LYS A 228 -4.13 5.21 -6.28
C LYS A 228 -4.77 6.58 -6.25
N GLY A 229 -4.29 7.48 -7.11
CA GLY A 229 -4.80 8.85 -7.19
C GLY A 229 -6.26 8.93 -7.63
N TYR A 230 -7.00 9.88 -7.07
CA TYR A 230 -8.34 10.21 -7.53
C TYR A 230 -8.28 11.04 -8.81
N ARG A 231 -9.06 10.64 -9.82
CA ARG A 231 -9.34 11.48 -10.98
C ARG A 231 -10.74 12.06 -10.82
N HIS A 232 -10.83 13.37 -10.63
CA HIS A 232 -12.09 14.09 -10.72
C HIS A 232 -12.26 14.52 -12.19
N ALA A 233 -13.28 13.97 -12.84
CA ALA A 233 -13.67 14.29 -14.21
C ALA A 233 -14.86 15.26 -14.21
#